data_AF-A0A7Y3HEG2-F1
#
_entry.id   AF-A0A7Y3HEG2-F1
#
_cell.length_a   1.000
_cell.length_b   1.000
_cell.length_c   1.000
_cell.angle_alpha   90.00
_cell.angle_beta   90.00
_cell.angle_gamma   90.00
#
_symmetry.space_group_name_H-M   'P 1'
#
loop_
_entity.id
_entity.type
_entity.pdbx_description
1 polymer ?
#
loop_
_entity_poly.entity_id
_entity_poly.type
_entity_poly.pdbx_seq_one_letter_code
_entity_poly.pdbx_strand_id
1 'polypeptide(L)'
;MIDELRVSNLGIIEDATIEPGPGLVVVTGETGAGKTMLLGALRLLLGGPARTEAIGPHADEARVEGRFVTGPDDEMVVARRLTPSGRSRAYIDGDMVPVKELTARMEGAVEVVGQHDHLLITRPGSVRVLLDATLDAEGQDARRAYHSAWSGLKDVEAAQAALGGDRRALERELDLVAHQAQEIAAAGFESGEEGALATRATRLRHAEELTTELAAAYDSLDQAEGVDDAAGRIRRAASLDPSLEQLLEQAADMQALVVELRTALRGAVDALNHDPGELEELEARIAVLNDLKRKYGSDLTEVLAFGDRAAARVEQIGGLLARADHLESELTDARESVAAAGERLRAGRLRAAKEISESAVDHLRQLGFSAPVVELAVSPAEPTASGIDAIELLFSSDESITPAPASRVASGGELSRLVLSLRLAGGVGEAAVIAFDEIDAGIGGATALAMGEKLNGLADGRQVLCVTHLPQVAAFATTHLVVDREGATARVRPVVGDERVAEITRMLSGLPESERGQDHALELLALGGR
;
A
#
# COMPACT_ATOMS: atom_id res chain seq x y z
N MET A 1 31.23 1.03 -10.15
CA MET A 1 32.12 0.99 -11.33
C MET A 1 32.57 -0.43 -11.60
N ILE A 2 32.88 -0.78 -12.84
CA ILE A 2 33.60 -2.02 -13.19
C ILE A 2 35.07 -1.80 -12.86
N ASP A 3 35.58 -2.58 -11.94
CA ASP A 3 37.00 -2.54 -11.57
C ASP A 3 37.81 -3.50 -12.46
N GLU A 4 37.28 -4.70 -12.69
CA GLU A 4 37.90 -5.72 -13.54
C GLU A 4 36.84 -6.46 -14.36
N LEU A 5 37.14 -6.75 -15.62
CA LEU A 5 36.33 -7.59 -16.51
C LEU A 5 37.23 -8.66 -17.14
N ARG A 6 36.90 -9.92 -16.88
CA ARG A 6 37.58 -11.08 -17.46
C ARG A 6 36.67 -11.83 -18.42
N VAL A 7 37.18 -12.12 -19.60
CA VAL A 7 36.46 -12.84 -20.66
C VAL A 7 37.32 -13.97 -21.15
N SER A 8 36.82 -15.19 -21.10
CA SER A 8 37.50 -16.39 -21.59
C SER A 8 36.60 -17.15 -22.57
N ASN A 9 37.15 -17.47 -23.74
CA ASN A 9 36.52 -18.21 -24.83
C ASN A 9 35.13 -17.68 -25.26
N LEU A 10 35.03 -16.37 -25.49
CA LEU A 10 33.81 -15.71 -25.94
C LEU A 10 33.99 -15.19 -27.38
N GLY A 11 33.32 -15.85 -28.33
CA GLY A 11 33.43 -15.54 -29.75
C GLY A 11 34.86 -15.69 -30.25
N ILE A 12 35.46 -14.58 -30.68
CA ILE A 12 36.87 -14.52 -31.12
C ILE A 12 37.85 -14.20 -29.99
N ILE A 13 37.37 -13.91 -28.78
CA ILE A 13 38.22 -13.61 -27.62
C ILE A 13 38.61 -14.94 -26.95
N GLU A 14 39.90 -15.28 -27.01
CA GLU A 14 40.44 -16.47 -26.34
C GLU A 14 40.53 -16.24 -24.83
N ASP A 15 41.24 -15.20 -24.41
CA ASP A 15 41.32 -14.74 -23.02
C ASP A 15 41.63 -13.23 -23.00
N ALA A 16 40.88 -12.47 -22.21
CA ALA A 16 41.09 -11.04 -22.01
C ALA A 16 40.78 -10.67 -20.56
N THR A 17 41.67 -9.87 -19.95
CA THR A 17 41.45 -9.26 -18.64
C THR A 17 41.61 -7.75 -18.81
N ILE A 18 40.61 -6.99 -18.38
CA ILE A 18 40.51 -5.56 -18.60
C ILE A 18 40.27 -4.89 -17.25
N GLU A 19 41.06 -3.86 -16.96
CA GLU A 19 40.87 -2.95 -15.83
C GLU A 19 40.46 -1.59 -16.41
N PRO A 20 39.16 -1.30 -16.57
CA PRO A 20 38.72 -0.14 -17.35
C PRO A 20 39.08 1.19 -16.68
N GLY A 21 39.17 1.20 -15.34
CA GLY A 21 39.36 2.42 -14.55
C GLY A 21 38.17 3.37 -14.60
N PRO A 22 38.20 4.48 -13.83
CA PRO A 22 37.12 5.48 -13.86
C PRO A 22 37.16 6.34 -15.14
N GLY A 23 36.12 7.15 -15.33
CA GLY A 23 36.06 8.11 -16.44
C GLY A 23 35.59 7.49 -17.74
N LEU A 24 36.01 8.10 -18.86
CA LEU A 24 35.65 7.65 -20.20
C LEU A 24 36.62 6.56 -20.67
N VAL A 25 36.10 5.35 -20.84
CA VAL A 25 36.81 4.20 -21.38
C VAL A 25 36.35 3.97 -22.81
N VAL A 26 37.29 4.06 -23.76
CA VAL A 26 37.00 3.82 -25.17
C VAL A 26 37.62 2.52 -25.64
N VAL A 27 36.84 1.73 -26.38
CA VAL A 27 37.27 0.49 -27.03
C VAL A 27 37.30 0.71 -28.54
N THR A 28 38.51 0.67 -29.13
CA THR A 28 38.74 0.76 -30.58
C THR A 28 39.31 -0.55 -31.14
N GLY A 29 39.60 -0.59 -32.43
CA GLY A 29 40.15 -1.77 -33.10
C GLY A 29 39.55 -2.00 -34.48
N GLU A 30 40.23 -2.83 -35.27
CA GLU A 30 39.91 -3.11 -36.68
C GLU A 30 38.70 -4.03 -36.85
N THR A 31 38.47 -4.95 -35.91
CA THR A 31 37.35 -5.90 -36.00
C THR A 31 36.11 -5.38 -35.28
N GLY A 32 34.98 -5.29 -35.98
CA GLY A 32 33.69 -5.02 -35.35
C GLY A 32 33.31 -6.11 -34.34
N ALA A 33 33.57 -7.38 -34.69
CA ALA A 33 33.22 -8.53 -33.87
C ALA A 33 33.84 -8.53 -32.47
N GLY A 34 35.13 -8.19 -32.33
CA GLY A 34 35.79 -8.21 -31.01
C GLY A 34 35.27 -7.13 -30.06
N LYS A 35 34.95 -5.95 -30.59
CA LYS A 35 34.40 -4.83 -29.81
C LYS A 35 32.97 -5.13 -29.33
N THR A 36 32.12 -5.67 -30.22
CA THR A 36 30.76 -6.10 -29.86
C THR A 36 30.77 -7.23 -28.84
N MET A 37 31.76 -8.13 -28.86
CA MET A 37 31.87 -9.23 -27.88
C MET A 37 32.18 -8.71 -26.46
N LEU A 38 32.92 -7.61 -26.30
CA LEU A 38 33.16 -7.01 -24.98
C LEU A 38 31.88 -6.44 -24.36
N LEU A 39 31.07 -5.74 -25.16
CA LEU A 39 29.74 -5.32 -24.71
C LEU A 39 28.81 -6.52 -24.50
N GLY A 40 28.93 -7.56 -25.33
CA GLY A 40 28.26 -8.84 -25.13
C GLY A 40 28.60 -9.50 -23.80
N ALA A 41 29.86 -9.43 -23.37
CA ALA A 41 30.32 -9.92 -22.07
C ALA A 41 29.62 -9.17 -20.92
N LEU A 42 29.53 -7.83 -21.00
CA LEU A 42 28.76 -7.05 -20.03
C LEU A 42 27.28 -7.43 -20.04
N ARG A 43 26.64 -7.55 -21.20
CA ARG A 43 25.24 -8.00 -21.31
C ARG A 43 25.02 -9.36 -20.62
N LEU A 44 25.97 -10.28 -20.72
CA LEU A 44 25.92 -11.59 -20.05
C LEU A 44 25.98 -11.47 -18.52
N LEU A 45 26.81 -10.56 -17.99
CA LEU A 45 26.90 -10.28 -16.55
C LEU A 45 25.62 -9.62 -16.01
N LEU A 46 24.88 -8.88 -16.85
CA LEU A 46 23.56 -8.31 -16.51
C LEU A 46 22.42 -9.32 -16.61
N GLY A 47 22.73 -10.59 -16.92
CA GLY A 47 21.74 -11.66 -17.05
C GLY A 47 21.04 -11.69 -18.42
N GLY A 48 21.61 -11.04 -19.43
CA GLY A 48 21.17 -11.11 -20.82
C GLY A 48 21.20 -12.53 -21.41
N PRO A 49 20.63 -12.72 -22.61
CA PRO A 49 20.48 -14.02 -23.23
C PRO A 49 21.83 -14.68 -23.50
N ALA A 50 22.01 -15.89 -22.98
CA ALA A 50 23.18 -16.72 -23.24
C ALA A 50 22.95 -17.57 -24.50
N ARG A 51 23.66 -17.22 -25.58
CA ARG A 51 23.60 -17.91 -26.86
C ARG A 51 24.80 -18.84 -27.01
N THR A 52 24.58 -20.10 -27.39
CA THR A 52 25.65 -21.09 -27.57
C THR A 52 26.60 -20.70 -28.69
N GLU A 53 26.13 -19.93 -29.66
CA GLU A 53 26.91 -19.41 -30.78
C GLU A 53 27.96 -18.39 -30.34
N ALA A 54 27.83 -17.84 -29.12
CA ALA A 54 28.83 -16.94 -28.54
C ALA A 54 30.01 -17.70 -27.91
N ILE A 55 29.96 -19.04 -27.79
CA ILE A 55 31.08 -19.83 -27.28
C ILE A 55 32.16 -19.89 -28.35
N GLY A 56 33.37 -19.48 -28.01
CA GLY A 56 34.51 -19.53 -28.92
C GLY A 56 35.04 -20.95 -29.16
N PRO A 57 35.91 -21.14 -30.16
CA PRO A 57 36.47 -22.46 -30.49
C PRO A 57 37.65 -22.89 -29.59
N HIS A 58 37.98 -22.14 -28.55
CA HIS A 58 39.22 -22.30 -27.77
C HIS A 58 39.05 -23.19 -26.54
N ALA A 59 37.82 -23.40 -26.07
CA ALA A 59 37.48 -24.27 -24.96
C ALA A 59 36.07 -24.84 -25.11
N ASP A 60 35.72 -25.80 -24.25
CA ASP A 60 34.38 -26.40 -24.23
C ASP A 60 33.30 -25.45 -23.70
N GLU A 61 33.66 -24.28 -23.17
CA GLU A 61 32.74 -23.32 -22.56
C GLU A 61 33.27 -21.90 -22.63
N ALA A 62 32.36 -20.93 -22.52
CA ALA A 62 32.70 -19.52 -22.36
C ALA A 62 32.47 -19.08 -20.91
N ARG A 63 33.34 -18.21 -20.40
CA ARG A 63 33.24 -17.64 -19.05
C ARG A 63 33.45 -16.14 -19.12
N VAL A 64 32.58 -15.39 -18.45
CA VAL A 64 32.71 -13.95 -18.24
C VAL A 64 32.64 -13.69 -16.75
N GLU A 65 33.54 -12.86 -16.23
CA GLU A 65 33.58 -12.45 -14.82
C GLU A 65 33.76 -10.95 -14.75
N GLY A 66 33.11 -10.30 -13.80
CA GLY A 66 33.31 -8.88 -13.53
C GLY A 66 33.33 -8.60 -12.05
N ARG A 67 34.30 -7.80 -11.61
CA ARG A 67 34.35 -7.21 -10.27
C ARG A 67 33.76 -5.81 -10.34
N PHE A 68 32.70 -5.58 -9.58
CA PHE A 68 31.98 -4.31 -9.50
C PHE A 68 32.18 -3.70 -8.12
N VAL A 69 32.62 -2.45 -8.09
CA VAL A 69 32.67 -1.65 -6.85
C VAL A 69 31.37 -0.85 -6.77
N THR A 70 30.52 -1.17 -5.79
CA THR A 70 29.19 -0.58 -5.57
C THR A 70 29.19 0.47 -4.46
N GLY A 71 30.26 0.56 -3.68
CA GLY A 71 30.48 1.58 -2.65
C GLY A 71 31.93 1.60 -2.14
N PRO A 72 32.29 2.47 -1.18
CA PRO A 72 33.66 2.59 -0.67
C PRO A 72 34.27 1.29 -0.12
N ASP A 73 33.43 0.40 0.42
CA ASP A 73 33.83 -0.90 1.00
C ASP A 73 32.92 -2.04 0.50
N ASP A 74 32.19 -1.83 -0.60
CA ASP A 74 31.25 -2.82 -1.15
C ASP A 74 31.71 -3.22 -2.56
N GLU A 75 32.10 -4.48 -2.68
CA GLU A 75 32.52 -5.11 -3.93
C GLU A 75 31.69 -6.36 -4.18
N MET A 76 31.38 -6.60 -5.46
CA MET A 76 30.61 -7.74 -5.89
C MET A 76 31.28 -8.37 -7.11
N VAL A 77 31.48 -9.68 -7.05
CA VAL A 77 32.02 -10.46 -8.16
C VAL A 77 30.89 -11.24 -8.80
N VAL A 78 30.60 -10.95 -10.06
CA VAL A 78 29.60 -11.71 -10.83
C VAL A 78 30.27 -12.49 -11.94
N ALA A 79 29.78 -13.71 -12.17
CA ALA A 79 30.27 -14.54 -13.26
C ALA A 79 29.13 -15.23 -14.02
N ARG A 80 29.34 -15.38 -15.33
CA ARG A 80 28.44 -16.07 -16.24
C ARG A 80 29.22 -17.14 -17.01
N ARG A 81 28.75 -18.39 -16.93
CA ARG A 81 29.33 -19.53 -17.64
C ARG A 81 28.33 -20.09 -18.64
N LEU A 82 28.75 -20.24 -19.90
CA LEU A 82 27.94 -20.75 -21.00
C LEU A 82 28.49 -22.12 -21.42
N THR A 83 27.61 -23.11 -21.51
CA THR A 83 27.98 -24.47 -21.93
C THR A 83 27.33 -24.83 -23.27
N PRO A 84 27.90 -25.77 -24.06
CA PRO A 84 27.35 -26.19 -25.35
C PRO A 84 25.97 -26.85 -25.21
N SER A 85 25.62 -27.31 -24.00
CA SER A 85 24.31 -27.87 -23.68
C SER A 85 23.17 -26.84 -23.70
N GLY A 86 23.47 -25.54 -23.91
CA GLY A 86 22.51 -24.44 -23.86
C GLY A 86 22.17 -23.97 -22.44
N ARG A 87 22.64 -24.68 -21.41
CA ARG A 87 22.49 -24.26 -20.01
C ARG A 87 23.56 -23.23 -19.66
N SER A 88 23.13 -22.06 -19.20
CA SER A 88 24.01 -21.06 -18.59
C SER A 88 23.91 -21.10 -17.06
N ARG A 89 25.02 -20.79 -16.39
CA ARG A 89 25.11 -20.71 -14.92
C ARG A 89 25.55 -19.30 -14.53
N ALA A 90 24.86 -18.69 -13.57
CA ALA A 90 25.26 -17.44 -12.95
C ALA A 90 25.89 -17.70 -11.59
N TYR A 91 26.82 -16.85 -11.21
CA TYR A 91 27.43 -16.83 -9.90
C TYR A 91 27.50 -15.40 -9.38
N ILE A 92 27.28 -15.21 -8.08
CA ILE A 92 27.50 -13.97 -7.34
C ILE A 92 28.37 -14.33 -6.14
N ASP A 93 29.51 -13.67 -6.00
CA ASP A 93 30.49 -13.87 -4.92
C ASP A 93 30.91 -15.34 -4.72
N GLY A 94 30.93 -16.10 -5.82
CA GLY A 94 31.29 -17.51 -5.87
C GLY A 94 30.11 -18.49 -5.75
N ASP A 95 28.95 -18.04 -5.28
CA ASP A 95 27.77 -18.87 -5.11
C ASP A 95 26.93 -18.95 -6.39
N MET A 96 26.45 -20.15 -6.72
CA MET A 96 25.61 -20.35 -7.90
C MET A 96 24.18 -19.87 -7.65
N VAL A 97 23.70 -18.96 -8.50
CA VAL A 97 22.36 -18.35 -8.37
C VAL A 97 21.52 -18.51 -9.63
N PRO A 98 20.18 -18.44 -9.54
CA PRO A 98 19.32 -18.27 -10.71
C PRO A 98 19.64 -16.98 -11.47
N VAL A 99 19.48 -17.00 -12.80
CA VAL A 99 19.70 -15.81 -13.66
C VAL A 99 18.87 -14.61 -13.21
N LYS A 100 17.64 -14.86 -12.76
CA LYS A 100 16.73 -13.82 -12.29
C LYS A 100 17.28 -13.06 -11.09
N GLU A 101 17.99 -13.75 -10.21
CA GLU A 101 18.62 -13.15 -9.03
C GLU A 101 19.84 -12.31 -9.43
N LEU A 102 20.68 -12.82 -10.36
CA LEU A 102 21.75 -12.03 -10.99
C LEU A 102 21.21 -10.74 -11.61
N THR A 103 20.16 -10.83 -12.43
CA THR A 103 19.55 -9.65 -13.07
C THR A 103 19.02 -8.66 -12.03
N ALA A 104 18.38 -9.13 -10.97
CA ALA A 104 17.87 -8.26 -9.90
C ALA A 104 19.01 -7.58 -9.12
N ARG A 105 20.10 -8.30 -8.84
CA ARG A 105 21.26 -7.76 -8.13
C ARG A 105 22.06 -6.75 -8.97
N MET A 106 22.09 -6.96 -10.28
CA MET A 106 22.75 -6.06 -11.24
C MET A 106 21.85 -4.92 -11.74
N GLU A 107 20.59 -4.86 -11.30
CA GLU A 107 19.67 -3.79 -11.71
C GLU A 107 20.20 -2.43 -11.23
N GLY A 108 20.30 -1.47 -12.14
CA GLY A 108 20.87 -0.15 -11.85
C GLY A 108 22.40 -0.11 -11.72
N ALA A 109 23.13 -1.23 -11.77
CA ALA A 109 24.60 -1.20 -11.69
C ALA A 109 25.26 -0.75 -13.00
N VAL A 110 24.73 -1.23 -14.13
CA VAL A 110 25.21 -0.90 -15.49
C VAL A 110 24.01 -0.65 -16.40
N GLU A 111 24.06 0.45 -17.16
CA GLU A 111 23.15 0.72 -18.26
C GLU A 111 23.87 0.47 -19.59
N VAL A 112 23.36 -0.44 -20.42
CA VAL A 112 23.87 -0.65 -21.79
C VAL A 112 22.91 0.01 -22.77
N VAL A 113 23.44 0.89 -23.61
CA VAL A 113 22.72 1.68 -24.60
C VAL A 113 23.16 1.22 -26.00
N GLY A 114 22.29 0.50 -26.71
CA GLY A 114 22.58 -0.03 -28.05
C GLY A 114 21.33 -0.51 -28.79
N GLN A 115 21.47 -0.84 -30.07
CA GLN A 115 20.34 -1.15 -30.99
C GLN A 115 19.47 -2.35 -30.57
N HIS A 116 20.05 -3.34 -29.88
CA HIS A 116 19.37 -4.60 -29.55
C HIS A 116 18.96 -4.72 -28.07
N ASP A 117 19.14 -3.66 -27.29
CA ASP A 117 18.91 -3.67 -25.84
C ASP A 117 17.58 -3.02 -25.47
N HIS A 118 16.90 -3.60 -24.48
CA HIS A 118 15.78 -2.94 -23.81
C HIS A 118 16.32 -1.79 -22.96
N LEU A 119 16.45 -0.61 -23.56
CA LEU A 119 16.97 0.57 -22.89
C LEU A 119 16.24 0.81 -21.56
N LEU A 120 16.99 1.07 -20.49
CA LEU A 120 16.38 1.38 -19.20
C LEU A 120 15.46 2.58 -19.31
N ILE A 121 15.86 3.63 -20.05
CA ILE A 121 15.06 4.85 -20.23
C ILE A 121 13.71 4.61 -20.92
N THR A 122 13.54 3.53 -21.69
CA THR A 122 12.26 3.23 -22.34
C THR A 122 11.35 2.35 -21.49
N ARG A 123 11.81 1.88 -20.32
CA ARG A 123 10.96 1.15 -19.37
C ARG A 123 9.96 2.08 -18.70
N PRO A 124 8.73 1.60 -18.39
CA PRO A 124 7.76 2.35 -17.62
C PRO A 124 8.35 2.85 -16.30
N GLY A 125 8.26 4.16 -16.05
CA GLY A 125 8.73 4.78 -14.80
C GLY A 125 10.20 5.19 -14.77
N SER A 126 11.07 4.75 -15.69
CA SER A 126 12.48 5.16 -15.69
C SER A 126 12.68 6.64 -15.99
N VAL A 127 11.90 7.17 -16.93
CA VAL A 127 11.89 8.62 -17.25
C VAL A 127 11.46 9.43 -16.03
N ARG A 128 10.51 8.92 -15.23
CA ARG A 128 10.10 9.56 -13.97
C ARG A 128 11.25 9.60 -12.97
N VAL A 129 12.04 8.53 -12.83
CA VAL A 129 13.20 8.53 -11.92
C VAL A 129 14.22 9.59 -12.35
N LEU A 130 14.52 9.69 -13.65
CA LEU A 130 15.38 10.74 -14.19
C LEU A 130 14.82 12.14 -13.87
N LEU A 131 13.54 12.37 -14.14
CA LEU A 131 12.86 13.64 -13.90
C LEU A 131 12.81 14.01 -12.41
N ASP A 132 12.49 13.04 -11.55
CA ASP A 132 12.38 13.24 -10.11
C ASP A 132 13.75 13.50 -9.46
N ALA A 133 14.85 13.05 -10.08
CA ALA A 133 16.21 13.32 -9.62
C ALA A 133 16.65 14.76 -9.88
N THR A 134 16.07 15.44 -10.88
CA THR A 134 16.39 16.83 -11.23
C THR A 134 15.43 17.85 -10.66
N LEU A 135 14.47 17.45 -9.83
CA LEU A 135 13.58 18.41 -9.17
C LEU A 135 14.40 19.39 -8.33
N ASP A 136 14.01 20.66 -8.39
CA ASP A 136 14.48 21.71 -7.50
C ASP A 136 14.14 21.40 -6.03
N ALA A 137 14.65 22.20 -5.09
CA ALA A 137 14.43 21.97 -3.65
C ALA A 137 12.92 21.90 -3.30
N GLU A 138 12.11 22.77 -3.91
CA GLU A 138 10.66 22.78 -3.74
C GLU A 138 10.00 21.49 -4.26
N GLY A 139 10.42 21.01 -5.42
CA GLY A 139 9.93 19.77 -6.02
C GLY A 139 10.36 18.54 -5.22
N GLN A 140 11.57 18.53 -4.64
CA GLN A 140 12.00 17.46 -3.74
C GLN A 140 11.21 17.48 -2.42
N ASP A 141 10.88 18.65 -1.88
CA ASP A 141 9.98 18.79 -0.73
C ASP A 141 8.57 18.29 -1.07
N ALA A 142 8.03 18.66 -2.23
CA ALA A 142 6.74 18.19 -2.71
C ALA A 142 6.72 16.67 -2.89
N ARG A 143 7.80 16.06 -3.40
CA ARG A 143 7.97 14.60 -3.53
C ARG A 143 7.93 13.91 -2.17
N ARG A 144 8.64 14.44 -1.17
CA ARG A 144 8.62 13.91 0.22
C ARG A 144 7.23 14.04 0.83
N ALA A 145 6.58 15.20 0.68
CA ALA A 145 5.24 15.45 1.18
C ALA A 145 4.22 14.48 0.55
N TYR A 146 4.32 14.25 -0.77
CA TYR A 146 3.47 13.29 -1.47
C TYR A 146 3.66 11.88 -0.93
N HIS A 147 4.90 11.43 -0.76
CA HIS A 147 5.18 10.09 -0.23
C HIS A 147 4.62 9.91 1.19
N SER A 148 4.76 10.91 2.06
CA SER A 148 4.18 10.90 3.39
C SER A 148 2.65 10.87 3.37
N ALA A 149 2.01 11.67 2.51
CA ALA A 149 0.55 11.69 2.37
C ALA A 149 0.03 10.34 1.83
N TRP A 150 0.73 9.75 0.86
CA TRP A 150 0.39 8.43 0.31
C TRP A 150 0.49 7.33 1.37
N SER A 151 1.55 7.32 2.18
CA SER A 151 1.68 6.36 3.29
C SER A 151 0.53 6.52 4.28
N GLY A 152 0.22 7.76 4.69
CA GLY A 152 -0.90 8.03 5.59
C GLY A 152 -2.24 7.57 5.02
N LEU A 153 -2.48 7.78 3.73
CA LEU A 153 -3.66 7.24 3.05
C LEU A 153 -3.72 5.71 3.13
N LYS A 154 -2.61 5.02 2.88
CA LYS A 154 -2.55 3.55 2.94
C LYS A 154 -2.77 3.02 4.36
N ASP A 155 -2.27 3.71 5.37
CA ASP A 155 -2.49 3.36 6.78
C ASP A 155 -3.97 3.48 7.17
N VAL A 156 -4.64 4.56 6.74
CA VAL A 156 -6.08 4.76 6.98
C VAL A 156 -6.92 3.74 6.21
N GLU A 157 -6.60 3.46 4.94
CA GLU A 157 -7.26 2.42 4.14
C GLU A 157 -7.11 1.03 4.78
N ALA A 158 -5.93 0.71 5.31
CA ALA A 158 -5.69 -0.54 6.03
C ALA A 158 -6.50 -0.60 7.34
N ALA A 159 -6.57 0.50 8.09
CA ALA A 159 -7.39 0.59 9.31
C ALA A 159 -8.89 0.44 9.01
N GLN A 160 -9.39 1.05 7.93
CA GLN A 160 -10.76 0.89 7.47
C GLN A 160 -11.06 -0.54 7.05
N ALA A 161 -10.16 -1.17 6.29
CA ALA A 161 -10.30 -2.56 5.87
C ALA A 161 -10.28 -3.54 7.07
N ALA A 162 -9.46 -3.25 8.09
CA ALA A 162 -9.37 -4.04 9.32
C ALA A 162 -10.62 -3.94 10.20
N LEU A 163 -11.33 -2.79 10.19
CA LEU A 163 -12.59 -2.64 10.92
C LEU A 163 -13.64 -3.62 10.39
N GLY A 164 -13.72 -3.78 9.06
CA GLY A 164 -14.57 -4.75 8.39
C GLY A 164 -16.06 -4.64 8.71
N GLY A 165 -16.87 -5.52 8.10
CA GLY A 165 -18.29 -5.65 8.40
C GLY A 165 -19.23 -4.77 7.56
N ASP A 166 -20.50 -5.16 7.52
CA ASP A 166 -21.56 -4.37 6.89
C ASP A 166 -22.05 -3.32 7.91
N ARG A 167 -21.65 -2.07 7.71
CA ARG A 167 -22.11 -0.93 8.52
C ARG A 167 -23.63 -0.93 8.69
N ARG A 168 -24.38 -1.21 7.62
CA ARG A 168 -25.85 -1.22 7.67
C ARG A 168 -26.38 -2.37 8.52
N ALA A 169 -25.66 -3.49 8.59
CA ALA A 169 -26.02 -4.58 9.50
C ALA A 169 -25.77 -4.19 10.96
N LEU A 170 -24.65 -3.52 11.25
CA LEU A 170 -24.34 -3.01 12.58
C LEU A 170 -25.34 -1.95 13.05
N GLU A 171 -25.73 -1.02 12.17
CA GLU A 171 -26.76 -0.01 12.49
C GLU A 171 -28.12 -0.66 12.81
N ARG A 172 -28.56 -1.64 12.01
CA ARG A 172 -29.80 -2.39 12.29
C ARG A 172 -29.71 -3.20 13.59
N GLU A 173 -28.56 -3.79 13.87
CA GLU A 173 -28.33 -4.53 15.11
C GLU A 173 -28.39 -3.57 16.31
N LEU A 174 -27.73 -2.41 16.22
CA LEU A 174 -27.76 -1.37 17.25
C LEU A 174 -29.18 -0.92 17.56
N ASP A 175 -29.99 -0.63 16.55
CA ASP A 175 -31.39 -0.21 16.73
C ASP A 175 -32.19 -1.27 17.51
N LEU A 176 -32.02 -2.55 17.14
CA LEU A 176 -32.68 -3.67 17.80
C LEU A 176 -32.23 -3.81 19.26
N VAL A 177 -30.92 -3.89 19.52
CA VAL A 177 -30.41 -4.12 20.88
C VAL A 177 -30.63 -2.91 21.78
N ALA A 178 -30.62 -1.69 21.24
CA ALA A 178 -30.94 -0.46 21.96
C ALA A 178 -32.41 -0.45 22.39
N HIS A 179 -33.33 -0.81 21.50
CA HIS A 179 -34.75 -0.94 21.85
C HIS A 179 -34.95 -1.96 22.97
N GLN A 180 -34.31 -3.14 22.86
CA GLN A 180 -34.42 -4.19 23.88
C GLN A 180 -33.86 -3.75 25.24
N ALA A 181 -32.68 -3.11 25.25
CA ALA A 181 -32.07 -2.60 26.48
C ALA A 181 -32.95 -1.51 27.12
N GLN A 182 -33.51 -0.60 26.31
CA GLN A 182 -34.37 0.47 26.79
C GLN A 182 -35.71 -0.05 27.32
N GLU A 183 -36.32 -1.05 26.66
CA GLU A 183 -37.56 -1.69 27.11
C GLU A 183 -37.39 -2.35 28.49
N ILE A 184 -36.29 -3.08 28.70
CA ILE A 184 -35.97 -3.71 29.98
C ILE A 184 -35.66 -2.67 31.05
N ALA A 185 -34.83 -1.67 30.74
CA ALA A 185 -34.46 -0.61 31.68
C ALA A 185 -35.67 0.23 32.12
N ALA A 186 -36.60 0.54 31.20
CA ALA A 186 -37.81 1.30 31.50
C ALA A 186 -38.75 0.59 32.48
N ALA A 187 -38.68 -0.75 32.55
CA ALA A 187 -39.48 -1.52 33.48
C ALA A 187 -38.99 -1.44 34.93
N GLY A 188 -37.70 -1.13 35.17
CA GLY A 188 -37.18 -0.80 36.50
C GLY A 188 -37.59 -1.78 37.61
N PHE A 189 -37.46 -3.09 37.36
CA PHE A 189 -37.84 -4.14 38.30
C PHE A 189 -36.62 -4.75 39.00
N GLU A 190 -36.85 -5.34 40.17
CA GLU A 190 -35.81 -6.04 40.93
C GLU A 190 -36.00 -7.56 40.89
N SER A 191 -34.90 -8.31 41.07
CA SER A 191 -34.98 -9.77 41.17
C SER A 191 -35.77 -10.16 42.43
N GLY A 192 -36.82 -10.95 42.26
CA GLY A 192 -37.71 -11.38 43.35
C GLY A 192 -38.95 -10.52 43.58
N GLU A 193 -39.12 -9.41 42.84
CA GLU A 193 -40.32 -8.54 42.91
C GLU A 193 -41.61 -9.33 42.59
N GLU A 194 -41.54 -10.28 41.65
CA GLU A 194 -42.66 -11.10 41.18
C GLU A 194 -43.37 -11.86 42.30
N GLY A 195 -42.62 -12.48 43.23
CA GLY A 195 -43.20 -13.26 44.32
C GLY A 195 -43.99 -12.39 45.30
N ALA A 196 -43.47 -11.19 45.59
CA ALA A 196 -44.14 -10.22 46.45
C ALA A 196 -45.42 -9.66 45.79
N LEU A 197 -45.34 -9.32 44.50
CA LEU A 197 -46.50 -8.84 43.73
C LEU A 197 -47.58 -9.91 43.61
N ALA A 198 -47.25 -11.16 43.28
CA ALA A 198 -48.22 -12.24 43.17
C ALA A 198 -48.94 -12.54 44.50
N THR A 199 -48.20 -12.47 45.62
CA THR A 199 -48.77 -12.64 46.96
C THR A 199 -49.75 -11.50 47.29
N ARG A 200 -49.37 -10.25 46.98
CA ARG A 200 -50.21 -9.07 47.21
C ARG A 200 -51.45 -9.07 46.30
N ALA A 201 -51.32 -9.43 45.02
CA ALA A 201 -52.42 -9.59 44.07
C ALA A 201 -53.45 -10.59 44.57
N THR A 202 -52.98 -11.76 45.03
CA THR A 202 -53.86 -12.83 45.53
C THR A 202 -54.65 -12.35 46.76
N ARG A 203 -53.99 -11.61 47.66
CA ARG A 203 -54.65 -11.02 48.84
C ARG A 203 -55.71 -9.99 48.45
N LEU A 204 -55.41 -9.10 47.50
CA LEU A 204 -56.35 -8.07 47.04
C LEU A 204 -57.52 -8.64 46.23
N ARG A 205 -57.28 -9.67 45.41
CA ARG A 205 -58.33 -10.36 44.63
C ARG A 205 -59.36 -11.03 45.53
N HIS A 206 -58.93 -11.65 46.62
CA HIS A 206 -59.86 -12.26 47.58
C HIS A 206 -60.52 -11.22 48.50
N ALA A 207 -59.98 -9.99 48.60
CA ALA A 207 -60.54 -8.97 49.49
C ALA A 207 -61.93 -8.51 49.03
N GLU A 208 -62.17 -8.41 47.71
CA GLU A 208 -63.48 -8.04 47.16
C GLU A 208 -64.54 -9.11 47.44
N GLU A 209 -64.21 -10.38 47.17
CA GLU A 209 -65.10 -11.53 47.42
C GLU A 209 -65.38 -11.71 48.92
N LEU A 210 -64.35 -11.56 49.77
CA LEU A 210 -64.51 -11.58 51.23
C LEU A 210 -65.39 -10.43 51.74
N THR A 211 -65.22 -9.22 51.21
CA THR A 211 -66.05 -8.07 51.61
C THR A 211 -67.51 -8.29 51.24
N THR A 212 -67.75 -8.82 50.04
CA THR A 212 -69.11 -9.16 49.55
C THR A 212 -69.77 -10.22 50.42
N GLU A 213 -69.08 -11.33 50.70
CA GLU A 213 -69.62 -12.43 51.52
C GLU A 213 -69.85 -12.01 52.98
N LEU A 214 -68.92 -11.23 53.56
CA LEU A 214 -69.05 -10.75 54.94
C LEU A 214 -70.16 -9.70 55.10
N ALA A 215 -70.35 -8.82 54.11
CA ALA A 215 -71.47 -7.88 54.09
C ALA A 215 -72.81 -8.62 53.95
N ALA A 216 -72.90 -9.62 53.08
CA ALA A 216 -74.09 -10.47 52.95
C ALA A 216 -74.40 -11.25 54.24
N ALA A 217 -73.37 -11.75 54.94
CA ALA A 217 -73.51 -12.39 56.25
C ALA A 217 -73.99 -11.41 57.33
N TYR A 218 -73.48 -10.16 57.32
CA TYR A 218 -73.94 -9.10 58.20
C TYR A 218 -75.42 -8.79 57.97
N ASP A 219 -75.83 -8.54 56.72
CA ASP A 219 -77.21 -8.20 56.36
C ASP A 219 -78.18 -9.33 56.72
N SER A 220 -77.78 -10.59 56.52
CA SER A 220 -78.58 -11.77 56.88
C SER A 220 -78.83 -11.85 58.39
N LEU A 221 -77.86 -11.47 59.23
CA LEU A 221 -78.00 -11.44 60.68
C LEU A 221 -78.75 -10.21 61.20
N ASP A 222 -78.69 -9.08 60.47
CA ASP A 222 -79.40 -7.85 60.80
C ASP A 222 -80.91 -7.99 60.54
N GLN A 223 -81.29 -8.66 59.45
CA GLN A 223 -82.69 -8.94 59.09
C GLN A 223 -83.32 -10.12 59.87
N ALA A 224 -82.53 -10.87 60.64
CA ALA A 224 -83.00 -12.02 61.41
C ALA A 224 -83.71 -11.59 62.72
N GLU A 225 -84.96 -11.12 62.63
CA GLU A 225 -85.80 -10.76 63.79
C GLU A 225 -86.18 -11.97 64.67
N GLY A 226 -85.93 -13.21 64.21
CA GLY A 226 -86.39 -14.43 64.87
C GLY A 226 -85.82 -14.66 66.27
N VAL A 227 -84.57 -14.24 66.53
CA VAL A 227 -83.93 -14.38 67.85
C VAL A 227 -84.50 -13.34 68.82
N ASP A 228 -84.75 -12.11 68.34
CA ASP A 228 -85.31 -11.03 69.15
C ASP A 228 -86.78 -11.26 69.50
N ASP A 229 -87.59 -11.75 68.55
CA ASP A 229 -88.98 -12.12 68.81
C ASP A 229 -89.08 -13.35 69.73
N ALA A 230 -88.22 -14.36 69.54
CA ALA A 230 -88.17 -15.54 70.41
C ALA A 230 -87.83 -15.17 71.85
N ALA A 231 -86.79 -14.37 72.08
CA ALA A 231 -86.43 -13.89 73.41
C ALA A 231 -87.54 -13.02 74.03
N GLY A 232 -88.21 -12.17 73.23
CA GLY A 232 -89.36 -11.39 73.67
C GLY A 232 -90.56 -12.25 74.10
N ARG A 233 -90.84 -13.34 73.38
CA ARG A 233 -91.89 -14.32 73.71
C ARG A 233 -91.54 -15.14 74.94
N ILE A 234 -90.30 -15.62 75.04
CA ILE A 234 -89.80 -16.39 76.19
C ILE A 234 -89.83 -15.52 77.45
N ARG A 235 -89.46 -14.23 77.36
CA ARG A 235 -89.57 -13.28 78.48
C ARG A 235 -91.00 -13.12 78.98
N ARG A 236 -91.96 -13.03 78.06
CA ARG A 236 -93.40 -13.02 78.41
C ARG A 236 -93.83 -14.34 79.05
N ALA A 237 -93.38 -15.48 78.54
CA ALA A 237 -93.71 -16.80 79.10
C ALA A 237 -93.11 -17.00 80.50
N ALA A 238 -91.84 -16.63 80.72
CA ALA A 238 -91.17 -16.73 82.02
C ALA A 238 -91.79 -15.81 83.09
N SER A 239 -92.41 -14.69 82.68
CA SER A 239 -93.20 -13.85 83.60
C SER A 239 -94.48 -14.52 84.10
N LEU A 240 -94.95 -15.56 83.41
CA LEU A 240 -96.13 -16.35 83.75
C LEU A 240 -95.76 -17.65 84.49
N ASP A 241 -94.59 -18.24 84.17
CA ASP A 241 -94.07 -19.46 84.77
C ASP A 241 -92.57 -19.33 85.08
N PRO A 242 -92.18 -19.19 86.36
CA PRO A 242 -90.78 -19.07 86.78
C PRO A 242 -89.88 -20.26 86.39
N SER A 243 -90.45 -21.44 86.11
CA SER A 243 -89.65 -22.60 85.66
C SER A 243 -88.97 -22.40 84.31
N LEU A 244 -89.35 -21.34 83.56
CA LEU A 244 -88.79 -20.99 82.26
C LEU A 244 -87.63 -19.96 82.33
N GLU A 245 -87.20 -19.55 83.52
CA GLU A 245 -86.08 -18.59 83.69
C GLU A 245 -84.79 -19.06 83.00
N GLN A 246 -84.49 -20.36 83.06
CA GLN A 246 -83.31 -20.92 82.39
C GLN A 246 -83.38 -20.80 80.86
N LEU A 247 -84.57 -20.89 80.27
CA LEU A 247 -84.76 -20.67 78.82
C LEU A 247 -84.68 -19.18 78.45
N LEU A 248 -85.08 -18.30 79.37
CA LEU A 248 -84.93 -16.85 79.19
C LEU A 248 -83.45 -16.43 79.20
N GLU A 249 -82.66 -17.00 80.12
CA GLU A 249 -81.21 -16.79 80.18
C GLU A 249 -80.54 -17.25 78.88
N GLN A 250 -80.85 -18.45 78.40
CA GLN A 250 -80.34 -18.96 77.11
C GLN A 250 -80.75 -18.09 75.91
N ALA A 251 -81.98 -17.57 75.89
CA ALA A 251 -82.42 -16.69 74.81
C ALA A 251 -81.71 -15.32 74.86
N ALA A 252 -81.44 -14.79 76.05
CA ALA A 252 -80.66 -13.57 76.23
C ALA A 252 -79.20 -13.75 75.82
N ASP A 253 -78.59 -14.89 76.13
CA ASP A 253 -77.23 -15.24 75.70
C ASP A 253 -77.13 -15.33 74.17
N MET A 254 -78.13 -15.95 73.50
CA MET A 254 -78.19 -15.99 72.04
C MET A 254 -78.34 -14.60 71.41
N GLN A 255 -79.17 -13.72 72.00
CA GLN A 255 -79.28 -12.33 71.55
C GLN A 255 -77.95 -11.59 71.68
N ALA A 256 -77.27 -11.72 72.82
CA ALA A 256 -75.97 -11.09 73.05
C ALA A 256 -74.92 -11.58 72.05
N LEU A 257 -74.84 -12.89 71.80
CA LEU A 257 -73.91 -13.49 70.86
C LEU A 257 -74.15 -13.00 69.41
N VAL A 258 -75.42 -12.83 69.01
CA VAL A 258 -75.76 -12.29 67.69
C VAL A 258 -75.33 -10.84 67.56
N VAL A 259 -75.53 -10.01 68.59
CA VAL A 259 -75.07 -8.61 68.61
C VAL A 259 -73.55 -8.52 68.55
N GLU A 260 -72.84 -9.36 69.31
CA GLU A 260 -71.38 -9.47 69.26
C GLU A 260 -70.89 -9.87 67.87
N LEU A 261 -71.51 -10.87 67.25
CA LEU A 261 -71.15 -11.34 65.91
C LEU A 261 -71.41 -10.28 64.84
N ARG A 262 -72.54 -9.54 64.89
CA ARG A 262 -72.79 -8.40 63.99
C ARG A 262 -71.73 -7.32 64.13
N THR A 263 -71.34 -7.01 65.37
CA THR A 263 -70.30 -6.00 65.66
C THR A 263 -68.93 -6.46 65.13
N ALA A 264 -68.61 -7.74 65.31
CA ALA A 264 -67.38 -8.34 64.79
C ALA A 264 -67.36 -8.39 63.27
N LEU A 265 -68.47 -8.74 62.61
CA LEU A 265 -68.60 -8.74 61.15
C LEU A 265 -68.47 -7.34 60.56
N ARG A 266 -69.14 -6.34 61.16
CA ARG A 266 -68.98 -4.94 60.75
C ARG A 266 -67.53 -4.49 60.88
N GLY A 267 -66.87 -4.80 62.00
CA GLY A 267 -65.45 -4.50 62.18
C GLY A 267 -64.54 -5.22 61.17
N ALA A 268 -64.88 -6.45 60.76
CA ALA A 268 -64.15 -7.19 59.75
C ALA A 268 -64.32 -6.60 58.33
N VAL A 269 -65.53 -6.17 57.98
CA VAL A 269 -65.81 -5.45 56.71
C VAL A 269 -65.08 -4.11 56.68
N ASP A 270 -65.15 -3.32 57.76
CA ASP A 270 -64.49 -2.01 57.85
C ASP A 270 -62.95 -2.13 57.81
N ALA A 271 -62.39 -3.26 58.27
CA ALA A 271 -60.96 -3.53 58.20
C ALA A 271 -60.48 -3.97 56.81
N LEU A 272 -61.39 -4.48 55.96
CA LEU A 272 -61.11 -4.84 54.57
C LEU A 272 -61.21 -3.58 53.69
N ASN A 273 -60.22 -2.69 53.81
CA ASN A 273 -60.05 -1.58 52.86
C ASN A 273 -59.71 -2.16 51.47
N HIS A 274 -60.62 -1.96 50.52
CA HIS A 274 -60.43 -2.33 49.11
C HIS A 274 -60.31 -1.04 48.28
N ASP A 275 -59.13 -0.82 47.69
CA ASP A 275 -58.92 0.19 46.65
C ASP A 275 -58.86 -0.53 45.29
N PRO A 276 -59.92 -0.44 44.45
CA PRO A 276 -59.95 -1.09 43.14
C PRO A 276 -58.79 -0.66 42.23
N GLY A 277 -58.31 0.59 42.38
CA GLY A 277 -57.19 1.10 41.60
C GLY A 277 -55.88 0.38 41.92
N GLU A 278 -55.68 -0.04 43.18
CA GLU A 278 -54.47 -0.71 43.61
C GLU A 278 -54.33 -2.10 42.98
N LEU A 279 -55.42 -2.86 42.83
CA LEU A 279 -55.39 -4.17 42.18
C LEU A 279 -55.12 -4.03 40.67
N GLU A 280 -55.78 -3.09 39.99
CA GLU A 280 -55.57 -2.84 38.56
C GLU A 280 -54.12 -2.42 38.26
N GLU A 281 -53.53 -1.53 39.07
CA GLU A 281 -52.12 -1.12 38.95
C GLU A 281 -51.17 -2.30 39.15
N LEU A 282 -51.47 -3.18 40.12
CA LEU A 282 -50.63 -4.33 40.43
C LEU A 282 -50.71 -5.40 39.33
N GLU A 283 -51.90 -5.65 38.79
CA GLU A 283 -52.10 -6.58 37.67
C GLU A 283 -51.46 -6.05 36.38
N ALA A 284 -51.54 -4.74 36.12
CA ALA A 284 -50.81 -4.10 35.03
C ALA A 284 -49.29 -4.26 35.18
N ARG A 285 -48.75 -4.08 36.40
CA ARG A 285 -47.33 -4.31 36.70
C ARG A 285 -46.93 -5.77 36.43
N ILE A 286 -47.70 -6.73 36.92
CA ILE A 286 -47.46 -8.17 36.71
C ILE A 286 -47.51 -8.52 35.21
N ALA A 287 -48.44 -7.92 34.45
CA ALA A 287 -48.54 -8.14 33.01
C ALA A 287 -47.29 -7.65 32.25
N VAL A 288 -46.76 -6.48 32.61
CA VAL A 288 -45.50 -5.95 32.05
C VAL A 288 -44.34 -6.92 32.32
N LEU A 289 -44.20 -7.40 33.57
CA LEU A 289 -43.13 -8.34 33.94
C LEU A 289 -43.23 -9.68 33.18
N ASN A 290 -44.45 -10.18 33.00
CA ASN A 290 -44.69 -11.41 32.25
C ASN A 290 -44.41 -11.26 30.75
N ASP A 291 -44.72 -10.10 30.16
CA ASP A 291 -44.40 -9.82 28.76
C ASP A 291 -42.87 -9.77 28.54
N LEU A 292 -42.13 -9.16 29.46
CA LEU A 292 -40.66 -9.14 29.42
C LEU A 292 -40.06 -10.54 29.56
N LYS A 293 -40.59 -11.38 30.47
CA LYS A 293 -40.19 -12.79 30.56
C LYS A 293 -40.42 -13.51 29.23
N ARG A 294 -41.63 -13.40 28.67
CA ARG A 294 -41.95 -14.01 27.37
C ARG A 294 -40.99 -13.60 26.25
N LYS A 295 -40.54 -12.34 26.23
CA LYS A 295 -39.64 -11.80 25.20
C LYS A 295 -38.16 -12.14 25.44
N TYR A 296 -37.69 -12.13 26.69
CA TYR A 296 -36.25 -12.01 27.01
C TYR A 296 -35.69 -13.06 27.99
N GLY A 297 -36.53 -13.85 28.68
CA GLY A 297 -36.04 -14.85 29.64
C GLY A 297 -37.12 -15.58 30.43
N SER A 298 -36.82 -16.80 30.89
CA SER A 298 -37.78 -17.61 31.65
C SER A 298 -38.09 -17.04 33.05
N ASP A 299 -37.17 -16.24 33.61
CA ASP A 299 -37.35 -15.51 34.87
C ASP A 299 -36.76 -14.08 34.81
N LEU A 300 -37.05 -13.25 35.82
CA LEU A 300 -36.59 -11.87 35.89
C LEU A 300 -35.06 -11.73 35.98
N THR A 301 -34.36 -12.74 36.50
CA THR A 301 -32.89 -12.74 36.57
C THR A 301 -32.29 -12.93 35.18
N GLU A 302 -32.86 -13.82 34.37
CA GLU A 302 -32.48 -14.00 32.96
C GLU A 302 -32.76 -12.75 32.13
N VAL A 303 -33.90 -12.07 32.36
CA VAL A 303 -34.25 -10.80 31.69
C VAL A 303 -33.23 -9.70 32.05
N LEU A 304 -32.86 -9.54 33.32
CA LEU A 304 -31.83 -8.58 33.73
C LEU A 304 -30.48 -8.88 33.07
N ALA A 305 -30.05 -10.15 33.11
CA ALA A 305 -28.80 -10.57 32.47
C ALA A 305 -28.83 -10.35 30.95
N PHE A 306 -30.00 -10.50 30.31
CA PHE A 306 -30.19 -10.14 28.90
C PHE A 306 -30.05 -8.63 28.69
N GLY A 307 -30.68 -7.81 29.53
CA GLY A 307 -30.55 -6.35 29.51
C GLY A 307 -29.10 -5.88 29.63
N ASP A 308 -28.32 -6.45 30.55
CA ASP A 308 -26.91 -6.15 30.72
C ASP A 308 -26.09 -6.49 29.46
N ARG A 309 -26.34 -7.66 28.86
CA ARG A 309 -25.68 -8.07 27.60
C ARG A 309 -26.08 -7.15 26.45
N ALA A 310 -27.35 -6.77 26.36
CA ALA A 310 -27.85 -5.86 25.33
C ALA A 310 -27.22 -4.47 25.48
N ALA A 311 -27.14 -3.93 26.70
CA ALA A 311 -26.49 -2.65 26.99
C ALA A 311 -24.99 -2.68 26.65
N ALA A 312 -24.27 -3.73 27.05
CA ALA A 312 -22.86 -3.91 26.67
C ALA A 312 -22.68 -4.00 25.15
N ARG A 313 -23.62 -4.66 24.45
CA ARG A 313 -23.61 -4.77 22.99
C ARG A 313 -23.88 -3.42 22.31
N VAL A 314 -24.79 -2.61 22.84
CA VAL A 314 -25.04 -1.23 22.40
C VAL A 314 -23.77 -0.39 22.47
N GLU A 315 -23.06 -0.42 23.60
CA GLU A 315 -21.80 0.31 23.76
C GLU A 315 -20.74 -0.17 22.77
N GLN A 316 -20.59 -1.48 22.60
CA GLN A 316 -19.64 -2.07 21.67
C GLN A 316 -19.91 -1.64 20.21
N ILE A 317 -21.17 -1.77 19.73
CA ILE A 317 -21.52 -1.40 18.36
C ILE A 317 -21.41 0.12 18.16
N GLY A 318 -21.85 0.91 19.14
CA GLY A 318 -21.71 2.37 19.12
C GLY A 318 -20.25 2.82 18.98
N GLY A 319 -19.34 2.19 19.73
CA GLY A 319 -17.90 2.45 19.61
C GLY A 319 -17.33 2.09 18.23
N LEU A 320 -17.77 0.97 17.64
CA LEU A 320 -17.37 0.57 16.29
C LEU A 320 -17.86 1.57 15.22
N LEU A 321 -19.12 2.01 15.30
CA LEU A 321 -19.69 3.00 14.37
C LEU A 321 -18.99 4.35 14.48
N ALA A 322 -18.75 4.85 15.70
CA ALA A 322 -18.00 6.08 15.91
C ALA A 322 -16.56 5.99 15.35
N ARG A 323 -15.90 4.84 15.50
CA ARG A 323 -14.58 4.62 14.90
C ARG A 323 -14.66 4.57 13.36
N ALA A 324 -15.72 3.99 12.80
CA ALA A 324 -15.96 3.99 11.35
C ALA A 324 -16.12 5.41 10.80
N ASP A 325 -16.94 6.24 11.46
CA ASP A 325 -17.16 7.64 11.08
C ASP A 325 -15.85 8.45 11.12
N HIS A 326 -15.05 8.25 12.18
CA HIS A 326 -13.74 8.89 12.29
C HIS A 326 -12.79 8.49 11.16
N LEU A 327 -12.72 7.18 10.84
CA LEU A 327 -11.89 6.68 9.75
C LEU A 327 -12.35 7.19 8.38
N GLU A 328 -13.65 7.37 8.17
CA GLU A 328 -14.19 7.95 6.92
C GLU A 328 -13.80 9.42 6.75
N SER A 329 -13.81 10.19 7.85
CA SER A 329 -13.28 11.57 7.85
C SER A 329 -11.77 11.57 7.58
N GLU A 330 -10.98 10.75 8.30
CA GLU A 330 -9.52 10.65 8.09
C GLU A 330 -9.18 10.24 6.66
N LEU A 331 -9.98 9.35 6.06
CA LEU A 331 -9.79 8.90 4.68
C LEU A 331 -10.05 10.02 3.68
N THR A 332 -11.05 10.85 3.94
CA THR A 332 -11.36 12.03 3.12
C THR A 332 -10.22 13.04 3.20
N ASP A 333 -9.78 13.38 4.41
CA ASP A 333 -8.66 14.31 4.64
C ASP A 333 -7.35 13.78 4.03
N ALA A 334 -7.09 12.48 4.16
CA ALA A 334 -5.90 11.85 3.58
C ALA A 334 -5.93 11.90 2.04
N ARG A 335 -7.09 11.68 1.41
CA ARG A 335 -7.25 11.79 -0.05
C ARG A 335 -7.03 13.23 -0.53
N GLU A 336 -7.57 14.22 0.17
CA GLU A 336 -7.35 15.63 -0.13
C GLU A 336 -5.87 16.01 0.01
N SER A 337 -5.20 15.50 1.04
CA SER A 337 -3.76 15.70 1.25
C SER A 337 -2.93 15.10 0.11
N VAL A 338 -3.24 13.87 -0.33
CA VAL A 338 -2.59 13.23 -1.49
C VAL A 338 -2.81 14.03 -2.76
N ALA A 339 -4.04 14.52 -3.00
CA ALA A 339 -4.34 15.33 -4.18
C ALA A 339 -3.58 16.66 -4.17
N ALA A 340 -3.58 17.38 -3.04
CA ALA A 340 -2.88 18.66 -2.91
C ALA A 340 -1.35 18.50 -3.02
N ALA A 341 -0.78 17.48 -2.40
CA ALA A 341 0.65 17.17 -2.53
C ALA A 341 1.00 16.71 -3.95
N GLY A 342 0.10 15.96 -4.60
CA GLY A 342 0.25 15.49 -5.97
C GLY A 342 0.34 16.63 -6.97
N GLU A 343 -0.53 17.63 -6.87
CA GLU A 343 -0.50 18.81 -7.74
C GLU A 343 0.77 19.65 -7.55
N ARG A 344 1.28 19.76 -6.32
CA ARG A 344 2.57 20.43 -6.06
C ARG A 344 3.74 19.67 -6.70
N LEU A 345 3.76 18.35 -6.58
CA LEU A 345 4.79 17.51 -7.21
C LEU A 345 4.71 17.62 -8.74
N ARG A 346 3.49 17.58 -9.30
CA ARG A 346 3.24 17.75 -10.73
C ARG A 346 3.76 19.10 -11.25
N ALA A 347 3.54 20.18 -10.51
CA ALA A 347 4.07 21.50 -10.89
C ALA A 347 5.61 21.50 -10.97
N GLY A 348 6.29 20.86 -10.01
CA GLY A 348 7.74 20.67 -10.05
C GLY A 348 8.19 19.83 -11.25
N ARG A 349 7.48 18.72 -11.53
CA ARG A 349 7.74 17.85 -12.68
C ARG A 349 7.58 18.56 -14.02
N LEU A 350 6.55 19.39 -14.18
CA LEU A 350 6.34 20.16 -15.42
C LEU A 350 7.48 21.14 -15.68
N ARG A 351 8.02 21.78 -14.64
CA ARG A 351 9.19 22.67 -14.77
C ARG A 351 10.44 21.88 -15.16
N ALA A 352 10.76 20.82 -14.41
CA ALA A 352 11.92 19.98 -14.69
C ALA A 352 11.83 19.31 -16.08
N ALA A 353 10.63 18.92 -16.51
CA ALA A 353 10.40 18.30 -17.81
C ALA A 353 10.76 19.26 -18.95
N LYS A 354 10.34 20.53 -18.81
CA LYS A 354 10.67 21.59 -19.76
C LYS A 354 12.19 21.84 -19.82
N GLU A 355 12.83 22.00 -18.67
CA GLU A 355 14.27 22.27 -18.58
C GLU A 355 15.12 21.13 -19.17
N ILE A 356 14.80 19.88 -18.84
CA ILE A 356 15.48 18.71 -19.41
C ILE A 356 15.25 18.62 -20.92
N SER A 357 14.01 18.84 -21.39
CA SER A 357 13.68 18.83 -22.82
C SER A 357 14.49 19.88 -23.60
N GLU A 358 14.55 21.12 -23.11
CA GLU A 358 15.30 22.21 -23.75
C GLU A 358 16.81 21.90 -23.78
N SER A 359 17.38 21.47 -22.65
CA SER A 359 18.80 21.10 -22.57
C SER A 359 19.14 19.87 -23.44
N ALA A 360 18.26 18.87 -23.51
CA ALA A 360 18.46 17.69 -24.34
C ALA A 360 18.44 18.05 -25.84
N VAL A 361 17.55 18.96 -26.27
CA VAL A 361 17.53 19.47 -27.64
C VAL A 361 18.85 20.17 -27.99
N ASP A 362 19.39 20.99 -27.08
CA ASP A 362 20.66 21.68 -27.32
C ASP A 362 21.85 20.72 -27.43
N HIS A 363 21.88 19.66 -26.62
CA HIS A 363 22.85 18.58 -26.78
C HIS A 363 22.69 17.84 -28.10
N LEU A 364 21.46 17.49 -28.49
CA LEU A 364 21.20 16.79 -29.75
C LEU A 364 21.62 17.61 -30.97
N ARG A 365 21.41 18.93 -30.96
CA ARG A 365 21.88 19.82 -32.03
C ARG A 365 23.41 19.75 -32.20
N GLN A 366 24.14 19.72 -31.08
CA GLN A 366 25.60 19.54 -31.09
C GLN A 366 26.01 18.14 -31.58
N LEU A 367 25.15 17.14 -31.37
CA LEU A 367 25.32 15.76 -31.84
C LEU A 367 24.79 15.50 -33.26
N GLY A 368 24.57 16.56 -34.04
CA GLY A 368 24.33 16.50 -35.48
C GLY A 368 22.86 16.42 -35.89
N PHE A 369 21.92 16.67 -34.97
CA PHE A 369 20.50 16.79 -35.31
C PHE A 369 20.16 18.22 -35.75
N SER A 370 19.50 18.38 -36.89
CA SER A 370 19.15 19.71 -37.43
C SER A 370 18.09 20.41 -36.57
N ALA A 371 16.95 19.75 -36.36
CA ALA A 371 15.81 20.29 -35.63
C ALA A 371 15.11 19.19 -34.80
N PRO A 372 15.81 18.59 -33.81
CA PRO A 372 15.23 17.52 -33.01
C PRO A 372 14.13 18.07 -32.08
N VAL A 373 13.11 17.24 -31.82
CA VAL A 373 12.07 17.52 -30.83
C VAL A 373 12.15 16.48 -29.73
N VAL A 374 12.29 16.94 -28.48
CA VAL A 374 12.28 16.10 -27.28
C VAL A 374 11.24 16.64 -26.32
N GLU A 375 10.25 15.84 -25.97
CA GLU A 375 9.19 16.22 -25.04
C GLU A 375 9.04 15.16 -23.95
N LEU A 376 9.21 15.59 -22.70
CA LEU A 376 8.84 14.83 -21.52
C LEU A 376 7.37 15.16 -21.18
N ALA A 377 6.44 14.41 -21.78
CA ALA A 377 5.02 14.65 -21.63
C ALA A 377 4.54 14.19 -20.25
N VAL A 378 4.13 15.14 -19.39
CA VAL A 378 3.59 14.89 -18.05
C VAL A 378 2.07 15.05 -18.08
N SER A 379 1.35 13.94 -17.96
CA SER A 379 -0.11 13.88 -18.02
C SER A 379 -0.72 13.36 -16.72
N PRO A 380 -1.94 13.78 -16.34
CA PRO A 380 -2.60 13.28 -15.14
C PRO A 380 -2.83 11.77 -15.23
N ALA A 381 -2.66 11.08 -14.11
CA ALA A 381 -2.92 9.66 -13.94
C ALA A 381 -3.54 9.37 -12.57
N GLU A 382 -4.03 8.14 -12.38
CA GLU A 382 -4.50 7.69 -11.08
C GLU A 382 -3.38 7.77 -10.02
N PRO A 383 -3.68 8.20 -8.78
CA PRO A 383 -2.69 8.26 -7.72
C PRO A 383 -1.99 6.91 -7.47
N THR A 384 -0.67 6.94 -7.41
CA THR A 384 0.19 5.79 -7.08
C THR A 384 1.20 6.17 -6.01
N ALA A 385 1.98 5.22 -5.49
CA ALA A 385 3.08 5.53 -4.55
C ALA A 385 4.12 6.53 -5.09
N SER A 386 4.12 6.80 -6.40
CA SER A 386 5.09 7.67 -7.06
C SER A 386 4.49 8.95 -7.64
N GLY A 387 3.22 9.27 -7.39
CA GLY A 387 2.59 10.50 -7.85
C GLY A 387 1.29 10.27 -8.60
N ILE A 388 0.75 11.39 -9.11
CA ILE A 388 -0.49 11.48 -9.89
C ILE A 388 -0.23 11.70 -11.39
N ASP A 389 0.98 11.37 -11.86
CA ASP A 389 1.42 11.67 -13.21
C ASP A 389 1.87 10.42 -13.96
N ALA A 390 1.47 10.34 -15.23
CA ALA A 390 2.11 9.51 -16.24
C ALA A 390 3.10 10.36 -17.04
N ILE A 391 4.33 9.87 -17.17
CA ILE A 391 5.43 10.56 -17.85
C ILE A 391 5.88 9.72 -19.04
N GLU A 392 5.83 10.31 -20.23
CA GLU A 392 6.24 9.68 -21.49
C GLU A 392 7.34 10.49 -22.20
N LEU A 393 8.34 9.80 -22.74
CA LEU A 393 9.40 10.41 -23.56
C LEU A 393 9.00 10.34 -25.03
N LEU A 394 8.64 11.50 -25.59
CA LEU A 394 8.35 11.68 -27.00
C LEU A 394 9.57 12.26 -27.72
N PHE A 395 9.86 11.72 -28.90
CA PHE A 395 11.02 12.09 -29.69
C PHE A 395 10.70 12.16 -31.17
N SER A 396 11.34 13.12 -31.85
CA SER A 396 11.49 13.17 -33.29
C SER A 396 12.89 13.67 -33.66
N SER A 397 13.49 13.10 -34.71
CA SER A 397 14.79 13.56 -35.23
C SER A 397 14.71 14.87 -36.01
N ASP A 398 13.51 15.25 -36.47
CA ASP A 398 13.25 16.47 -37.23
C ASP A 398 11.87 17.06 -36.89
N GLU A 399 11.74 18.38 -36.92
CA GLU A 399 10.50 19.10 -36.60
C GLU A 399 9.35 18.81 -37.57
N SER A 400 9.65 18.36 -38.80
CA SER A 400 8.66 17.97 -39.80
C SER A 400 7.96 16.64 -39.49
N ILE A 401 8.51 15.85 -38.56
CA ILE A 401 7.98 14.55 -38.17
C ILE A 401 7.25 14.69 -36.82
N THR A 402 6.05 14.13 -36.72
CA THR A 402 5.28 14.12 -35.46
C THR A 402 6.04 13.33 -34.39
N PRO A 403 6.34 13.92 -33.22
CA PRO A 403 6.97 13.21 -32.13
C PRO A 403 6.15 12.00 -31.68
N ALA A 404 6.83 10.88 -31.42
CA ALA A 404 6.20 9.68 -30.90
C ALA A 404 7.11 9.04 -29.84
N PRO A 405 6.64 8.01 -29.12
CA PRO A 405 7.43 7.36 -28.08
C PRO A 405 8.80 6.94 -28.61
N ALA A 406 9.88 7.32 -27.92
CA ALA A 406 11.25 7.16 -28.42
C ALA A 406 11.61 5.71 -28.81
N SER A 407 10.98 4.73 -28.16
CA SER A 407 11.11 3.29 -28.46
C SER A 407 10.60 2.89 -29.84
N ARG A 408 9.81 3.72 -30.53
CA ARG A 408 9.19 3.42 -31.83
C ARG A 408 9.80 4.17 -33.01
N VAL A 409 10.50 5.29 -32.76
CA VAL A 409 10.84 6.26 -33.83
C VAL A 409 12.33 6.35 -34.11
N ALA A 410 13.19 6.14 -33.12
CA ALA A 410 14.63 6.37 -33.27
C ALA A 410 15.37 5.15 -33.86
N SER A 411 16.31 5.40 -34.78
CA SER A 411 17.34 4.40 -35.14
C SER A 411 18.31 4.16 -33.98
N GLY A 412 19.05 3.04 -33.98
CA GLY A 412 19.93 2.67 -32.86
C GLY A 412 20.95 3.75 -32.45
N GLY A 413 21.59 4.40 -33.42
CA GLY A 413 22.55 5.48 -33.18
C GLY A 413 21.90 6.82 -32.78
N GLU A 414 20.70 7.12 -33.27
CA GLU A 414 19.95 8.31 -32.83
C GLU A 414 19.45 8.16 -31.40
N LEU A 415 18.96 6.97 -31.07
CA LEU A 415 18.47 6.63 -29.74
C LEU A 415 19.60 6.70 -28.70
N SER A 416 20.79 6.21 -29.04
CA SER A 416 21.96 6.30 -28.16
C SER A 416 22.37 7.76 -27.88
N ARG A 417 22.31 8.61 -28.90
CA ARG A 417 22.55 10.07 -28.75
C ARG A 417 21.43 10.76 -27.96
N LEU A 418 20.18 10.34 -28.10
CA LEU A 418 19.06 10.81 -27.27
C LEU A 418 19.29 10.45 -25.79
N VAL A 419 19.66 9.20 -25.49
CA VAL A 419 19.96 8.79 -24.11
C VAL A 419 21.13 9.61 -23.54
N LEU A 420 22.22 9.77 -24.29
CA LEU A 420 23.35 10.61 -23.89
C LEU A 420 22.88 12.05 -23.56
N SER A 421 22.08 12.64 -24.45
CA SER A 421 21.57 14.01 -24.28
C SER A 421 20.67 14.16 -23.05
N LEU A 422 19.79 13.18 -22.81
CA LEU A 422 18.94 13.14 -21.62
C LEU A 422 19.74 12.92 -20.33
N ARG A 423 20.80 12.11 -20.36
CA ARG A 423 21.66 11.88 -19.19
C ARG A 423 22.56 13.08 -18.87
N LEU A 424 22.91 13.88 -19.88
CA LEU A 424 23.61 15.15 -19.68
C LEU A 424 22.67 16.22 -19.14
N ALA A 425 21.46 16.33 -19.70
CA ALA A 425 20.44 17.29 -19.26
C ALA A 425 19.87 16.96 -17.88
N GLY A 426 19.62 15.67 -17.62
CA GLY A 426 19.01 15.15 -16.40
C GLY A 426 20.00 14.78 -15.29
N GLY A 427 21.29 15.03 -15.48
CA GLY A 427 22.33 14.72 -14.49
C GLY A 427 22.61 13.23 -14.25
N VAL A 428 23.31 12.94 -13.16
CA VAL A 428 23.75 11.59 -12.79
C VAL A 428 22.54 10.77 -12.35
N GLY A 429 22.01 9.94 -13.26
CA GLY A 429 21.06 8.88 -12.90
C GLY A 429 21.70 7.81 -12.02
N GLU A 430 20.91 6.84 -11.54
CA GLU A 430 21.36 5.82 -10.58
C GLU A 430 22.51 4.91 -11.08
N ALA A 431 22.69 4.78 -12.40
CA ALA A 431 23.68 3.87 -12.97
C ALA A 431 25.12 4.38 -12.83
N ALA A 432 25.91 3.66 -12.03
CA ALA A 432 27.33 3.93 -11.83
C ALA A 432 28.18 3.71 -13.10
N VAL A 433 27.67 2.90 -14.04
CA VAL A 433 28.33 2.58 -15.31
C VAL A 433 27.35 2.72 -16.46
N ILE A 434 27.75 3.41 -17.53
CA ILE A 434 26.96 3.52 -18.77
C ILE A 434 27.83 3.05 -19.94
N ALA A 435 27.35 2.06 -20.69
CA ALA A 435 28.04 1.52 -21.86
C ALA A 435 27.28 1.86 -23.14
N PHE A 436 27.93 2.52 -24.10
CA PHE A 436 27.36 2.88 -25.39
C PHE A 436 27.93 1.98 -26.52
N ASP A 437 27.01 1.41 -27.30
CA ASP A 437 27.27 0.63 -28.50
C ASP A 437 26.85 1.46 -29.73
N GLU A 438 27.72 1.56 -30.74
CA GLU A 438 27.42 2.20 -32.04
C GLU A 438 26.84 3.63 -31.95
N ILE A 439 27.18 4.38 -30.90
CA ILE A 439 26.73 5.78 -30.74
C ILE A 439 27.26 6.69 -31.87
N ASP A 440 28.36 6.28 -32.48
CA ASP A 440 29.05 6.97 -33.58
C ASP A 440 28.55 6.59 -34.98
N ALA A 441 27.42 5.87 -35.07
CA ALA A 441 26.83 5.52 -36.36
C ALA A 441 26.34 6.77 -37.11
N GLY A 442 26.84 6.96 -38.34
CA GLY A 442 26.38 8.00 -39.25
C GLY A 442 26.82 9.42 -38.89
N ILE A 443 27.87 9.57 -38.08
CA ILE A 443 28.44 10.88 -37.72
C ILE A 443 29.92 10.98 -38.12
N GLY A 444 30.41 12.22 -38.25
CA GLY A 444 31.81 12.51 -38.53
C GLY A 444 32.16 13.97 -38.30
N GLY A 445 33.44 14.31 -38.44
CA GLY A 445 33.93 15.70 -38.35
C GLY A 445 33.63 16.35 -36.99
N ALA A 446 33.09 17.57 -37.02
CA ALA A 446 32.80 18.36 -35.82
C ALA A 446 31.81 17.66 -34.87
N THR A 447 30.84 16.90 -35.41
CA THR A 447 29.88 16.14 -34.60
C THR A 447 30.56 15.04 -33.78
N ALA A 448 31.58 14.38 -34.35
CA ALA A 448 32.35 13.35 -33.65
C ALA A 448 33.20 13.93 -32.51
N LEU A 449 33.73 15.15 -32.71
CA LEU A 449 34.46 15.88 -31.68
C LEU A 449 33.53 16.26 -30.52
N ALA A 450 32.36 16.83 -30.83
CA ALA A 450 31.34 17.16 -29.83
C ALA A 450 30.88 15.91 -29.06
N MET A 451 30.76 14.77 -29.72
CA MET A 451 30.43 13.50 -29.06
C MET A 451 31.49 13.07 -28.06
N GLY A 452 32.78 13.14 -28.41
CA GLY A 452 33.88 12.84 -27.48
C GLY A 452 33.82 13.73 -26.23
N GLU A 453 33.64 15.04 -26.42
CA GLU A 453 33.49 16.00 -25.33
C GLU A 453 32.29 15.69 -24.43
N LYS A 454 31.13 15.37 -25.02
CA LYS A 454 29.92 15.02 -24.27
C LYS A 454 30.03 13.71 -23.50
N LEU A 455 30.65 12.68 -24.10
CA LEU A 455 30.89 11.41 -23.40
C LEU A 455 31.88 11.59 -22.24
N ASN A 456 32.90 12.43 -22.41
CA ASN A 456 33.83 12.75 -21.34
C ASN A 456 33.16 13.55 -20.22
N GLY A 457 32.35 14.55 -20.56
CA GLY A 457 31.55 15.29 -19.59
C GLY A 457 30.53 14.41 -18.86
N LEU A 458 29.95 13.41 -19.54
CA LEU A 458 29.09 12.42 -18.89
C LEU A 458 29.87 11.57 -17.87
N ALA A 459 31.13 11.28 -18.16
CA ALA A 459 32.01 10.48 -17.31
C ALA A 459 32.49 11.20 -16.04
N ASP A 460 32.22 12.50 -15.89
CA ASP A 460 32.40 13.19 -14.62
C ASP A 460 31.41 12.62 -13.58
N GLY A 461 31.94 11.92 -12.59
CA GLY A 461 31.16 11.23 -11.54
C GLY A 461 30.65 9.82 -11.88
N ARG A 462 31.00 9.24 -13.04
CA ARG A 462 30.62 7.84 -13.39
C ARG A 462 31.62 7.18 -14.34
N GLN A 463 31.48 5.88 -14.55
CA GLN A 463 32.26 5.18 -15.57
C GLN A 463 31.47 5.10 -16.88
N VAL A 464 32.06 5.56 -17.99
CA VAL A 464 31.43 5.49 -19.31
C VAL A 464 32.26 4.58 -20.20
N LEU A 465 31.66 3.52 -20.75
CA LEU A 465 32.30 2.65 -21.74
C LEU A 465 31.73 3.00 -23.12
N CYS A 466 32.60 3.22 -24.11
CA CYS A 466 32.16 3.52 -25.47
C CYS A 466 32.94 2.66 -26.46
N VAL A 467 32.21 1.91 -27.29
CA VAL A 467 32.79 1.26 -28.47
C VAL A 467 32.71 2.25 -29.62
N THR A 468 33.86 2.59 -30.22
CA THR A 468 33.92 3.54 -31.34
C THR A 468 34.94 3.15 -32.40
N HIS A 469 34.75 3.68 -33.60
CA HIS A 469 35.73 3.69 -34.68
C HIS A 469 36.26 5.10 -34.98
N LEU A 470 35.77 6.13 -34.28
CA LEU A 470 36.11 7.51 -34.55
C LEU A 470 37.29 7.97 -33.67
N PRO A 471 38.42 8.41 -34.26
CA PRO A 471 39.57 8.89 -33.50
C PRO A 471 39.23 10.15 -32.68
N GLN A 472 38.29 10.96 -33.16
CA GLN A 472 37.81 12.16 -32.47
C GLN A 472 37.14 11.83 -31.12
N VAL A 473 36.48 10.67 -31.00
CA VAL A 473 35.88 10.22 -29.73
C VAL A 473 36.95 9.59 -28.84
N ALA A 474 37.79 8.71 -29.41
CA ALA A 474 38.85 8.02 -28.67
C ALA A 474 39.89 8.98 -28.05
N ALA A 475 40.09 10.15 -28.64
CA ALA A 475 41.00 11.16 -28.12
C ALA A 475 40.58 11.73 -26.75
N PHE A 476 39.28 11.74 -26.42
CA PHE A 476 38.77 12.22 -25.12
C PHE A 476 38.78 11.16 -24.03
N ALA A 477 39.14 9.91 -24.34
CA ALA A 477 39.10 8.84 -23.36
C ALA A 477 40.17 9.03 -22.27
N THR A 478 39.81 8.72 -21.03
CA THR A 478 40.77 8.52 -19.94
C THR A 478 41.55 7.22 -20.16
N THR A 479 40.83 6.14 -20.49
CA THR A 479 41.39 4.83 -20.80
C THR A 479 41.08 4.45 -22.24
N HIS A 480 42.10 4.07 -23.01
CA HIS A 480 41.95 3.63 -24.39
C HIS A 480 42.36 2.17 -24.52
N LEU A 481 41.40 1.31 -24.85
CA LEU A 481 41.58 -0.12 -25.10
C LEU A 481 41.52 -0.39 -26.60
N VAL A 482 42.45 -1.18 -27.11
CA VAL A 482 42.50 -1.60 -28.52
C VAL A 482 42.24 -3.09 -28.62
N VAL A 483 41.36 -3.47 -29.52
CA VAL A 483 41.07 -4.86 -29.88
C VAL A 483 41.80 -5.20 -31.18
N ASP A 484 42.92 -5.90 -31.04
CA ASP A 484 43.79 -6.34 -32.14
C ASP A 484 43.44 -7.77 -32.54
N ARG A 485 43.44 -8.06 -33.85
CA ARG A 485 43.21 -9.42 -34.37
C ARG A 485 44.54 -10.14 -34.55
N GLU A 486 44.75 -11.20 -33.78
CA GLU A 486 45.89 -12.12 -33.92
C GLU A 486 45.39 -13.42 -34.61
N GLY A 487 45.42 -13.43 -35.95
CA GLY A 487 44.96 -14.57 -36.75
C GLY A 487 43.45 -14.84 -36.61
N ALA A 488 43.08 -15.94 -35.95
CA ALA A 488 41.69 -16.30 -35.67
C ALA A 488 41.17 -15.74 -34.32
N THR A 489 42.06 -15.18 -33.50
CA THR A 489 41.75 -14.67 -32.16
C THR A 489 41.78 -13.14 -32.10
N ALA A 490 41.18 -12.57 -31.07
CA ALA A 490 41.28 -11.16 -30.72
C ALA A 490 41.92 -10.99 -29.34
N ARG A 491 42.87 -10.05 -29.24
CA ARG A 491 43.53 -9.63 -28.01
C ARG A 491 43.06 -8.22 -27.65
N VAL A 492 42.79 -7.99 -26.37
CA VAL A 492 42.44 -6.66 -25.85
C VAL A 492 43.61 -6.16 -25.02
N ARG A 493 44.08 -4.94 -25.29
CA ARG A 493 45.16 -4.30 -24.52
C ARG A 493 44.92 -2.81 -24.33
N PRO A 494 45.33 -2.23 -23.19
CA PRO A 494 45.37 -0.78 -23.04
C PRO A 494 46.50 -0.18 -23.89
N VAL A 495 46.28 1.03 -24.42
CA VAL A 495 47.30 1.82 -25.12
C VAL A 495 47.54 3.14 -24.39
N VAL A 496 48.80 3.47 -24.19
CA VAL A 496 49.26 4.67 -23.47
C VAL A 496 50.43 5.34 -24.19
N GLY A 497 50.64 6.63 -23.93
CA GLY A 497 51.77 7.38 -24.50
C GLY A 497 51.84 7.27 -26.03
N ASP A 498 53.02 6.91 -26.55
CA ASP A 498 53.29 6.80 -27.98
C ASP A 498 52.42 5.74 -28.67
N GLU A 499 52.07 4.64 -27.99
CA GLU A 499 51.17 3.62 -28.55
C GLU A 499 49.76 4.17 -28.80
N ARG A 500 49.30 5.08 -27.91
CA ARG A 500 48.01 5.75 -28.08
C ARG A 500 48.04 6.72 -29.25
N VAL A 501 49.13 7.47 -29.42
CA VAL A 501 49.31 8.36 -30.58
C VAL A 501 49.31 7.56 -31.88
N ALA A 502 50.04 6.44 -31.93
CA ALA A 502 50.10 5.55 -33.09
C ALA A 502 48.71 4.95 -33.43
N GLU A 503 47.93 4.54 -32.42
CA GLU A 503 46.57 4.02 -32.65
C GLU A 503 45.62 5.11 -33.19
N ILE A 504 45.60 6.30 -32.59
CA ILE A 504 44.78 7.42 -33.09
C ILE A 504 45.20 7.78 -34.52
N THR A 505 46.50 7.76 -34.82
CA THR A 505 47.05 8.00 -36.16
C THR A 505 46.57 6.94 -37.17
N ARG A 506 46.57 5.66 -36.75
CA ARG A 506 46.04 4.53 -37.53
C ARG A 506 44.55 4.70 -37.80
N MET A 507 43.76 5.10 -36.80
CA MET A 507 42.33 5.35 -36.97
C MET A 507 42.05 6.52 -37.93
N LEU A 508 42.89 7.55 -37.93
CA LEU A 508 42.75 8.72 -38.81
C LEU A 508 43.10 8.41 -40.28
N SER A 509 44.18 7.68 -40.52
CA SER A 509 44.81 7.61 -41.85
C SER A 509 45.13 6.19 -42.34
N GLY A 510 44.98 5.19 -41.49
CA GLY A 510 45.43 3.81 -41.73
C GLY A 510 46.95 3.65 -41.69
N LEU A 511 47.72 4.71 -41.42
CA LEU A 511 49.18 4.73 -41.47
C LEU A 511 49.76 5.12 -40.10
N PRO A 512 49.98 4.17 -39.16
CA PRO A 512 50.40 4.48 -37.78
C PRO A 512 51.73 5.26 -37.69
N GLU A 513 52.62 5.06 -38.66
CA GLU A 513 53.94 5.69 -38.73
C GLU A 513 53.95 7.04 -39.48
N SER A 514 52.78 7.59 -39.84
CA SER A 514 52.69 8.84 -40.58
C SER A 514 52.98 10.05 -39.69
N GLU A 515 54.10 10.75 -39.90
CA GLU A 515 54.46 11.96 -39.12
C GLU A 515 53.34 13.01 -39.11
N ARG A 516 52.75 13.31 -40.27
CA ARG A 516 51.62 14.27 -40.36
C ARG A 516 50.36 13.76 -39.67
N GLY A 517 50.17 12.45 -39.63
CA GLY A 517 49.06 11.83 -38.93
C GLY A 517 49.25 11.90 -37.41
N GLN A 518 50.48 11.73 -36.94
CA GLN A 518 50.85 11.88 -35.54
C GLN A 518 50.66 13.32 -35.05
N ASP A 519 51.03 14.33 -35.85
CA ASP A 519 50.76 15.73 -35.53
C ASP A 519 49.26 15.98 -35.29
N HIS A 520 48.40 15.46 -36.16
CA HIS A 520 46.95 15.59 -36.01
C HIS A 520 46.39 14.76 -34.84
N ALA A 521 46.94 13.58 -34.59
CA ALA A 521 46.59 12.77 -33.43
C ALA A 521 46.92 13.49 -32.11
N LEU A 522 48.09 14.12 -32.03
CA LEU A 522 48.51 14.93 -30.87
C LEU A 522 47.60 16.15 -30.67
N GLU A 523 47.17 16.81 -31.75
CA GLU A 523 46.18 17.89 -31.68
C GLU A 523 44.86 17.41 -31.07
N LEU A 524 44.33 16.27 -31.53
CA LEU A 524 43.10 15.69 -30.97
C LEU A 524 43.26 15.29 -29.49
N LEU A 525 44.37 14.64 -29.14
CA LEU A 525 44.67 14.24 -27.76
C LEU A 525 44.81 15.46 -26.85
N ALA A 526 45.37 16.57 -27.35
CA ALA A 526 45.47 17.82 -26.61
C ALA A 526 44.10 18.49 -26.37
N LEU A 527 43.12 18.24 -27.24
CA LEU A 527 41.73 18.67 -27.02
C LEU A 527 41.05 17.80 -25.94
N GLY A 528 41.32 16.49 -25.92
CA GLY A 528 40.73 15.54 -24.97
C GLY A 528 41.37 15.52 -23.58
N GLY A 529 42.63 15.97 -23.45
CA GLY A 529 43.34 16.08 -22.17
C GLY A 529 43.07 17.37 -21.39
N ARG A 530 42.15 18.21 -21.85
CA ARG A 530 41.61 19.37 -21.12
C ARG A 530 40.39 18.95 -20.33
#